data_AF-A0A1Y3NV29-F1
#
_entry.id   AF-A0A1Y3NV29-F1
#
_cell.length_a   1.000
_cell.length_b   1.000
_cell.length_c   1.000
_cell.angle_alpha   90.00
_cell.angle_beta   90.00
_cell.angle_gamma   90.00
#
_symmetry.space_group_name_H-M   'P 1'
#
loop_
_entity.id
_entity.type
_entity.pdbx_description
1 polymer ?
#
loop_
_entity_poly.entity_id
_entity_poly.type
_entity_poly.pdbx_seq_one_letter_code
_entity_poly.pdbx_strand_id
1 'polypeptide(L)'
;MKSLVYTILTLFAVVFVNASNINTYESLGIDAIQKQKAEEKLASDLLFPVINISTRNNTELIIHSDYYIDCVVDVFNVKEDALSMTEASGQVKVRGNSSAFFGDPEKAKTDMVPYRVKFTKKENILGLHSGEEFKNWVFIKQDYDIIRNDIALRMGRAIAQNKYYVSDSSLVNLFVNDVFKGIYMVAEQNQVHEKRVNVTIPEKNYNGTDIGYYLELDSYYEKEKYYFPVDYEEATVKDIMGEERQFIQHHYTIKSDIYSQDQVDFIAHYFRNVFKIVYLAVEKGEYKTFDENYHLVNATYTNAQDTISLVLDIESVVDMYILYELVHDYDVGWGSFFFAIDFAENSQMRKLQMTSPWDFNWAYEGSTDRYWAGAFSEMSFILEFGHDRSNPWFIELVKENWFHELVN
;
A
#
# COMPACT_ATOMS: atom_id res chain seq x y z
N MET A 1 64.91 -30.85 -29.03
CA MET A 1 63.75 -31.26 -29.87
C MET A 1 62.75 -31.95 -28.94
N LYS A 2 61.48 -31.51 -28.96
CA LYS A 2 60.35 -31.82 -28.05
C LYS A 2 60.40 -31.08 -26.70
N SER A 3 59.34 -30.50 -26.15
CA SER A 3 58.02 -30.04 -26.62
C SER A 3 57.45 -29.35 -25.39
N LEU A 4 57.17 -28.04 -25.46
CA LEU A 4 56.53 -27.29 -24.38
C LEU A 4 55.01 -27.53 -24.49
N VAL A 5 54.43 -28.25 -23.53
CA VAL A 5 52.97 -28.44 -23.46
C VAL A 5 52.43 -27.41 -22.46
N TYR A 6 51.79 -26.37 -22.98
CA TYR A 6 50.92 -25.49 -22.22
C TYR A 6 49.60 -26.21 -21.98
N THR A 7 49.29 -26.54 -20.72
CA THR A 7 47.95 -26.95 -20.32
C THR A 7 47.16 -25.68 -20.02
N ILE A 8 46.32 -25.26 -20.96
CA ILE A 8 45.29 -24.25 -20.73
C ILE A 8 44.17 -24.93 -19.94
N LEU A 9 44.04 -24.61 -18.65
CA LEU A 9 42.84 -24.92 -17.89
C LEU A 9 41.81 -23.83 -18.20
N THR A 10 40.88 -24.11 -19.11
CA THR A 10 39.70 -23.26 -19.32
C THR A 10 38.73 -23.51 -18.16
N LEU A 11 38.75 -22.62 -17.18
CA LEU A 11 37.76 -22.60 -16.10
C LEU A 11 36.43 -22.13 -16.72
N PHE A 12 35.56 -23.07 -17.12
CA PHE A 12 34.16 -22.75 -17.41
C PHE A 12 33.50 -22.39 -16.08
N ALA A 13 33.47 -21.10 -15.77
CA ALA A 13 32.50 -20.57 -14.82
C ALA A 13 31.12 -20.76 -15.45
N VAL A 14 30.41 -21.81 -15.02
CA VAL A 14 28.96 -21.91 -15.24
C VAL A 14 28.35 -20.78 -14.44
N VAL A 15 28.11 -19.66 -15.12
CA VAL A 15 27.18 -18.65 -14.63
C VAL A 15 25.82 -19.34 -14.62
N PHE A 16 25.38 -19.78 -13.44
CA PHE A 16 23.97 -20.07 -13.22
C PHE A 16 23.23 -18.75 -13.39
N VAL A 17 22.79 -18.47 -14.62
CA VAL A 17 21.65 -17.61 -14.83
C VAL A 17 20.51 -18.32 -14.12
N ASN A 18 19.99 -17.72 -13.04
CA ASN A 18 18.71 -18.13 -12.48
C ASN A 18 17.67 -17.92 -13.58
N ALA A 19 17.46 -18.95 -14.42
CA ALA A 19 16.25 -19.05 -15.21
C ALA A 19 15.13 -19.12 -14.19
N SER A 20 14.38 -18.02 -14.03
CA SER A 20 13.11 -18.07 -13.33
C SER A 20 12.29 -19.15 -14.03
N ASN A 21 12.08 -20.29 -13.37
CA ASN A 21 11.26 -21.36 -13.92
C ASN A 21 9.89 -20.76 -14.24
N ILE A 22 9.54 -20.73 -15.52
CA ILE A 22 8.24 -20.28 -15.98
C ILE A 22 7.26 -21.40 -15.65
N ASN A 23 6.25 -21.08 -14.87
CA ASN A 23 5.15 -21.98 -14.57
C ASN A 23 4.22 -22.04 -15.80
N THR A 24 3.88 -23.25 -16.18
CA THR A 24 2.95 -23.64 -17.25
C THR A 24 1.95 -24.64 -16.69
N TYR A 25 0.82 -24.84 -17.35
CA TYR A 25 -0.12 -25.92 -17.05
C TYR A 25 0.59 -27.26 -16.97
N GLU A 26 1.45 -27.58 -17.95
CA GLU A 26 2.22 -28.84 -17.97
C GLU A 26 3.10 -28.98 -16.72
N SER A 27 3.89 -27.95 -16.40
CA SER A 27 4.79 -27.98 -15.23
C SER A 27 4.04 -28.11 -13.89
N LEU A 28 2.79 -27.66 -13.86
CA LEU A 28 1.91 -27.75 -12.70
C LEU A 28 1.00 -28.99 -12.74
N GLY A 29 1.04 -29.84 -13.77
CA GLY A 29 0.19 -31.04 -13.85
C GLY A 29 -1.28 -30.74 -14.17
N ILE A 30 -1.54 -29.67 -14.94
CA ILE A 30 -2.88 -29.24 -15.37
C ILE A 30 -3.07 -29.59 -16.86
N ASP A 31 -4.21 -30.18 -17.22
CA ASP A 31 -4.57 -30.46 -18.61
C ASP A 31 -5.11 -29.19 -19.27
N ALA A 32 -4.33 -28.59 -20.17
CA ALA A 32 -4.67 -27.35 -20.85
C ALA A 32 -5.97 -27.42 -21.68
N ILE A 33 -6.27 -28.58 -22.28
CA ILE A 33 -7.48 -28.75 -23.09
C ILE A 33 -8.72 -28.80 -22.20
N GLN A 34 -8.64 -29.51 -21.07
CA GLN A 34 -9.72 -29.54 -20.09
C GLN A 34 -9.93 -28.17 -19.46
N LYS A 35 -8.83 -27.45 -19.17
CA LYS A 35 -8.86 -26.10 -18.63
C LYS A 35 -9.61 -25.14 -19.54
N GLN A 36 -9.21 -25.03 -20.80
CA GLN A 36 -9.85 -24.13 -21.77
C GLN A 36 -11.34 -24.44 -21.94
N LYS A 37 -11.72 -25.72 -22.02
CA LYS A 37 -13.14 -26.13 -22.08
C LYS A 37 -13.94 -25.72 -20.84
N ALA A 38 -13.32 -25.78 -19.66
CA ALA A 38 -13.96 -25.34 -18.43
C ALA A 38 -14.16 -23.81 -18.43
N GLU A 39 -13.17 -23.04 -18.89
CA GLU A 39 -13.24 -21.58 -19.00
C GLU A 39 -14.30 -21.12 -20.00
N GLU A 40 -14.36 -21.74 -21.18
CA GLU A 40 -15.41 -21.47 -22.19
C GLU A 40 -16.81 -21.67 -21.61
N LYS A 41 -17.00 -22.74 -20.84
CA LYS A 41 -18.27 -23.02 -20.17
C LYS A 41 -18.58 -22.02 -19.05
N LEU A 42 -17.57 -21.58 -18.29
CA LEU A 42 -17.75 -20.60 -17.22
C LEU A 42 -18.09 -19.21 -17.77
N ALA A 43 -17.48 -18.82 -18.89
CA ALA A 43 -17.69 -17.51 -19.50
C ALA A 43 -19.14 -17.29 -19.97
N SER A 44 -19.86 -18.34 -20.39
CA SER A 44 -21.27 -18.19 -20.81
C SER A 44 -22.23 -17.79 -19.70
N ASP A 45 -21.84 -18.01 -18.44
CA ASP A 45 -22.75 -17.95 -17.28
C ASP A 45 -22.48 -16.71 -16.39
N LEU A 46 -21.45 -15.92 -16.69
CA LEU A 46 -20.95 -14.86 -15.81
C LEU A 46 -20.94 -13.48 -16.49
N LEU A 47 -21.21 -12.42 -15.72
CA LEU A 47 -21.24 -11.03 -16.23
C LEU A 47 -19.95 -10.23 -15.96
N PHE A 48 -19.19 -10.61 -14.94
CA PHE A 48 -17.94 -9.94 -14.57
C PHE A 48 -16.73 -10.69 -15.16
N PRO A 49 -15.60 -10.00 -15.40
CA PRO A 49 -14.34 -10.64 -15.73
C PRO A 49 -14.00 -11.74 -14.73
N VAL A 50 -13.44 -12.83 -15.24
CA VAL A 50 -13.03 -13.96 -14.43
C VAL A 50 -11.52 -13.97 -14.35
N ILE A 51 -11.00 -14.13 -13.13
CA ILE A 51 -9.60 -14.44 -12.90
C ILE A 51 -9.53 -15.81 -12.23
N ASN A 52 -8.74 -16.72 -12.79
CA ASN A 52 -8.59 -18.06 -12.27
C ASN A 52 -7.12 -18.31 -11.92
N ILE A 53 -6.86 -18.56 -10.64
CA ILE A 53 -5.52 -18.87 -10.12
C ILE A 53 -5.43 -20.39 -9.99
N SER A 54 -4.57 -21.02 -10.79
CA SER A 54 -4.38 -22.47 -10.77
C SER A 54 -3.03 -22.83 -10.18
N THR A 55 -3.01 -23.72 -9.19
CA THR A 55 -1.80 -24.21 -8.53
C THR A 55 -1.55 -25.67 -8.92
N ARG A 56 -0.55 -26.32 -8.30
CA ARG A 56 -0.16 -27.69 -8.64
C ARG A 56 -1.34 -28.67 -8.62
N ASN A 57 -1.42 -29.45 -9.69
CA ASN A 57 -2.46 -30.42 -10.03
C ASN A 57 -3.87 -29.83 -9.95
N ASN A 58 -4.02 -28.50 -10.07
CA ASN A 58 -5.28 -27.80 -9.87
C ASN A 58 -5.95 -28.14 -8.52
N THR A 59 -5.16 -28.35 -7.47
CA THR A 59 -5.66 -28.81 -6.15
C THR A 59 -4.90 -28.26 -4.95
N GLU A 60 -3.64 -27.81 -5.11
CA GLU A 60 -2.84 -27.30 -3.99
C GLU A 60 -3.47 -26.03 -3.38
N LEU A 61 -3.70 -26.04 -2.06
CA LEU A 61 -4.39 -24.94 -1.37
C LEU A 61 -3.47 -23.75 -1.10
N ILE A 62 -4.01 -22.55 -1.26
CA ILE A 62 -3.32 -21.29 -0.95
C ILE A 62 -3.74 -20.84 0.45
N ILE A 63 -3.06 -21.34 1.50
CA ILE A 63 -3.49 -21.14 2.91
C ILE A 63 -2.43 -20.47 3.80
N HIS A 64 -1.26 -20.12 3.25
CA HIS A 64 -0.15 -19.52 4.01
C HIS A 64 0.17 -18.10 3.56
N SER A 65 0.54 -17.24 4.52
CA SER A 65 0.98 -15.85 4.31
C SER A 65 2.50 -15.69 4.17
N ASP A 66 3.25 -16.68 4.63
CA ASP A 66 4.68 -16.53 4.89
C ASP A 66 5.54 -16.90 3.67
N TYR A 67 4.98 -17.73 2.78
CA TYR A 67 5.66 -18.16 1.57
C TYR A 67 4.69 -18.19 0.38
N TYR A 68 5.28 -18.11 -0.80
CA TYR A 68 4.58 -18.21 -2.07
C TYR A 68 4.58 -19.65 -2.57
N ILE A 69 3.51 -20.06 -3.22
CA ILE A 69 3.45 -21.30 -4.01
C ILE A 69 3.28 -20.98 -5.49
N ASP A 70 3.75 -21.88 -6.35
CA ASP A 70 3.73 -21.69 -7.80
C ASP A 70 2.29 -21.74 -8.34
N CYS A 71 1.98 -20.84 -9.28
CA CYS A 71 0.70 -20.79 -9.95
C CYS A 71 0.82 -20.33 -11.41
N VAL A 72 -0.27 -20.54 -12.15
CA VAL A 72 -0.57 -19.82 -13.38
C VAL A 72 -1.90 -19.08 -13.21
N VAL A 73 -2.04 -17.94 -13.90
CA VAL A 73 -3.24 -17.10 -13.84
C VAL A 73 -3.84 -16.95 -15.22
N ASP A 74 -5.15 -17.15 -15.28
CA ASP A 74 -5.97 -16.95 -16.48
C ASP A 74 -6.93 -15.78 -16.25
N VAL A 75 -7.12 -14.95 -17.28
CA VAL A 75 -8.07 -13.83 -17.30
C VAL A 75 -8.95 -13.97 -18.54
N PHE A 76 -10.24 -14.13 -18.33
CA PHE A 76 -11.22 -14.35 -19.40
C PHE A 76 -12.58 -13.74 -19.05
N ASN A 77 -13.57 -13.91 -19.93
CA ASN A 77 -14.87 -13.23 -19.83
C ASN A 77 -14.72 -11.69 -19.77
N VAL A 78 -13.80 -11.17 -20.57
CA VAL A 78 -13.51 -9.75 -20.69
C VAL A 78 -14.23 -9.15 -21.89
N LYS A 79 -14.48 -7.84 -21.87
CA LYS A 79 -15.17 -7.13 -22.96
C LYS A 79 -14.33 -7.04 -24.23
N GLU A 80 -13.01 -6.98 -24.07
CA GLU A 80 -12.03 -6.82 -25.15
C GLU A 80 -11.04 -7.98 -25.06
N ASP A 81 -10.93 -8.79 -26.13
CA ASP A 81 -10.07 -9.98 -26.15
C ASP A 81 -8.60 -9.66 -25.85
N ALA A 82 -8.14 -8.44 -26.14
CA ALA A 82 -6.78 -7.97 -25.83
C ALA A 82 -6.49 -7.89 -24.31
N LEU A 83 -7.52 -7.92 -23.46
CA LEU A 83 -7.41 -7.95 -22.00
C LEU A 83 -7.41 -9.37 -21.43
N SER A 84 -7.58 -10.38 -22.30
CA SER A 84 -7.50 -11.78 -21.89
C SER A 84 -6.04 -12.17 -21.65
N MET A 85 -5.85 -13.12 -20.75
CA MET A 85 -4.54 -13.64 -20.40
C MET A 85 -4.68 -15.14 -20.17
N THR A 86 -3.74 -15.92 -20.69
CA THR A 86 -3.75 -17.38 -20.53
C THR A 86 -2.39 -17.82 -20.03
N GLU A 87 -2.39 -18.68 -19.02
CA GLU A 87 -1.21 -19.34 -18.48
C GLU A 87 -0.12 -18.36 -18.00
N ALA A 88 -0.51 -17.23 -17.40
CA ALA A 88 0.46 -16.26 -16.91
C ALA A 88 1.17 -16.80 -15.66
N SER A 89 2.47 -17.09 -15.83
CA SER A 89 3.32 -17.63 -14.77
C SER A 89 3.44 -16.67 -13.60
N GLY A 90 3.24 -17.19 -12.39
CA GLY A 90 3.50 -16.44 -11.16
C GLY A 90 3.58 -17.33 -9.93
N GLN A 91 3.53 -16.69 -8.78
CA GLN A 91 3.39 -17.35 -7.50
C GLN A 91 2.33 -16.62 -6.67
N VAL A 92 1.64 -17.33 -5.81
CA VAL A 92 0.52 -16.80 -5.02
C VAL A 92 0.67 -17.15 -3.54
N LYS A 93 0.16 -16.27 -2.67
CA LYS A 93 0.03 -16.51 -1.24
C LYS A 93 -1.19 -15.79 -0.65
N VAL A 94 -1.57 -16.14 0.56
CA VAL A 94 -2.50 -15.36 1.36
C VAL A 94 -1.84 -14.03 1.76
N ARG A 95 -2.61 -12.94 1.82
CA ARG A 95 -2.15 -11.63 2.32
C ARG A 95 -3.11 -11.07 3.36
N GLY A 96 -2.71 -9.99 4.02
CA GLY A 96 -3.55 -9.29 4.98
C GLY A 96 -3.34 -9.77 6.42
N ASN A 97 -3.90 -9.03 7.36
CA ASN A 97 -3.80 -9.31 8.79
C ASN A 97 -5.12 -9.93 9.28
N SER A 98 -6.00 -9.15 9.89
CA SER A 98 -7.32 -9.60 10.36
C SER A 98 -8.16 -10.22 9.24
N SER A 99 -8.11 -9.66 8.02
CA SER A 99 -8.81 -10.16 6.83
C SER A 99 -8.35 -11.56 6.38
N ALA A 100 -7.17 -12.00 6.84
CA ALA A 100 -6.66 -13.35 6.64
C ALA A 100 -6.58 -14.16 7.95
N PHE A 101 -7.36 -13.78 8.96
CA PHE A 101 -7.37 -14.45 10.27
C PHE A 101 -5.96 -14.54 10.88
N PHE A 102 -5.16 -13.50 10.70
CA PHE A 102 -3.77 -13.42 11.14
C PHE A 102 -2.87 -14.54 10.61
N GLY A 103 -3.22 -15.14 9.47
CA GLY A 103 -2.47 -16.21 8.84
C GLY A 103 -2.84 -17.61 9.34
N ASP A 104 -3.96 -17.78 10.05
CA ASP A 104 -4.46 -19.10 10.47
C ASP A 104 -4.79 -19.97 9.25
N PRO A 105 -4.03 -21.06 8.99
CA PRO A 105 -4.23 -21.88 7.81
C PRO A 105 -5.54 -22.68 7.85
N GLU A 106 -6.07 -23.02 9.03
CA GLU A 106 -7.35 -23.75 9.12
C GLU A 106 -8.51 -22.84 8.73
N LYS A 107 -8.46 -21.57 9.14
CA LYS A 107 -9.42 -20.56 8.67
C LYS A 107 -9.29 -20.29 7.18
N ALA A 108 -8.07 -20.15 6.67
CA ALA A 108 -7.85 -19.92 5.24
C ALA A 108 -8.35 -21.07 4.33
N LYS A 109 -8.54 -22.29 4.88
CA LYS A 109 -9.15 -23.41 4.13
C LYS A 109 -10.65 -23.25 3.95
N THR A 110 -11.34 -22.71 4.96
CA THR A 110 -12.81 -22.69 5.02
C THR A 110 -13.41 -21.34 4.66
N ASP A 111 -12.67 -20.26 4.91
CA ASP A 111 -13.14 -18.89 4.81
C ASP A 111 -12.51 -18.17 3.62
N MET A 112 -13.17 -17.11 3.15
CA MET A 112 -12.60 -16.22 2.15
C MET A 112 -11.42 -15.45 2.75
N VAL A 113 -10.30 -15.46 2.05
CA VAL A 113 -9.08 -14.72 2.39
C VAL A 113 -8.58 -13.93 1.18
N PRO A 114 -7.89 -12.79 1.39
CA PRO A 114 -7.28 -12.06 0.30
C PRO A 114 -5.96 -12.70 -0.16
N TYR A 115 -5.64 -12.55 -1.45
CA TYR A 115 -4.45 -13.12 -2.06
C TYR A 115 -3.51 -12.05 -2.61
N ARG A 116 -2.22 -12.39 -2.69
CA ARG A 116 -1.24 -11.63 -3.47
C ARG A 116 -0.61 -12.55 -4.50
N VAL A 117 -0.65 -12.12 -5.75
CA VAL A 117 0.06 -12.77 -6.85
C VAL A 117 1.31 -11.97 -7.17
N LYS A 118 2.42 -12.68 -7.36
CA LYS A 118 3.68 -12.18 -7.88
C LYS A 118 3.98 -12.88 -9.20
N PHE A 119 3.74 -12.20 -10.32
CA PHE A 119 4.06 -12.73 -11.65
C PHE A 119 5.57 -12.84 -11.87
N THR A 120 5.95 -13.84 -12.67
CA THR A 120 7.35 -14.05 -13.08
C THR A 120 7.83 -12.91 -13.96
N LYS A 121 6.99 -12.49 -14.92
CA LYS A 121 7.15 -11.30 -15.76
C LYS A 121 6.16 -10.21 -15.32
N LYS A 122 6.35 -8.97 -15.78
CA LYS A 122 5.36 -7.93 -15.52
C LYS A 122 4.14 -8.23 -16.39
N GLU A 123 2.95 -8.14 -15.82
CA GLU A 123 1.68 -8.36 -16.53
C GLU A 123 0.73 -7.20 -16.23
N ASN A 124 -0.12 -6.87 -17.20
CA ASN A 124 -1.26 -5.99 -16.99
C ASN A 124 -2.52 -6.83 -16.70
N ILE A 125 -3.32 -6.42 -15.72
CA ILE A 125 -4.61 -7.05 -15.43
C ILE A 125 -5.72 -6.09 -15.89
N LEU A 126 -6.57 -6.54 -16.82
CA LEU A 126 -7.82 -5.86 -17.23
C LEU A 126 -7.67 -4.42 -17.74
N GLY A 127 -6.49 -4.01 -18.21
CA GLY A 127 -6.23 -2.64 -18.67
C GLY A 127 -6.03 -1.64 -17.52
N LEU A 128 -5.97 -2.13 -16.27
CA LEU A 128 -5.81 -1.29 -15.09
C LEU A 128 -4.52 -0.48 -15.16
N HIS A 129 -4.53 0.67 -14.48
CA HIS A 129 -3.42 1.62 -14.44
C HIS A 129 -2.97 2.07 -15.84
N SER A 130 -3.93 2.34 -16.72
CA SER A 130 -3.67 2.75 -18.11
C SER A 130 -2.81 1.76 -18.90
N GLY A 131 -2.96 0.45 -18.63
CA GLY A 131 -2.24 -0.61 -19.34
C GLY A 131 -0.81 -0.87 -18.84
N GLU A 132 -0.39 -0.24 -17.75
CA GLU A 132 0.94 -0.47 -17.17
C GLU A 132 1.06 -1.90 -16.61
N GLU A 133 2.24 -2.49 -16.75
CA GLU A 133 2.51 -3.87 -16.38
C GLU A 133 3.29 -3.96 -15.07
N PHE A 134 2.84 -4.85 -14.17
CA PHE A 134 3.47 -5.01 -12.87
C PHE A 134 3.58 -6.48 -12.47
N LYS A 135 4.52 -6.78 -11.57
CA LYS A 135 4.66 -8.13 -11.00
C LYS A 135 3.68 -8.39 -9.87
N ASN A 136 3.40 -7.39 -9.03
CA ASN A 136 2.63 -7.58 -7.81
C ASN A 136 1.21 -7.02 -7.95
N TRP A 137 0.24 -7.91 -7.81
CA TRP A 137 -1.18 -7.64 -7.81
C TRP A 137 -1.84 -8.30 -6.61
N VAL A 138 -2.91 -7.68 -6.12
CA VAL A 138 -3.61 -8.13 -4.92
C VAL A 138 -5.08 -8.35 -5.22
N PHE A 139 -5.62 -9.39 -4.61
CA PHE A 139 -7.01 -9.81 -4.72
C PHE A 139 -7.62 -9.64 -3.35
N ILE A 140 -8.37 -8.56 -3.17
CA ILE A 140 -8.96 -8.17 -1.91
C ILE A 140 -10.36 -8.75 -1.83
N LYS A 141 -10.60 -9.59 -0.82
CA LYS A 141 -11.94 -10.11 -0.53
C LYS A 141 -12.87 -8.95 -0.15
N GLN A 142 -14.15 -9.13 -0.37
CA GLN A 142 -15.18 -8.17 0.05
C GLN A 142 -15.88 -8.72 1.29
N ASP A 143 -15.88 -7.97 2.39
CA ASP A 143 -16.36 -8.46 3.69
C ASP A 143 -17.87 -8.20 3.92
N TYR A 144 -18.31 -6.94 3.82
CA TYR A 144 -19.69 -6.53 4.12
C TYR A 144 -20.50 -6.18 2.88
N ASP A 145 -19.92 -5.38 1.99
CA ASP A 145 -20.46 -5.04 0.70
C ASP A 145 -19.41 -5.22 -0.40
N ILE A 146 -19.87 -5.25 -1.65
CA ILE A 146 -19.05 -5.69 -2.79
C ILE A 146 -18.17 -4.56 -3.34
N ILE A 147 -18.51 -3.28 -3.11
CA ILE A 147 -18.01 -2.16 -3.93
C ILE A 147 -17.28 -1.08 -3.14
N ARG A 148 -17.36 -1.08 -1.80
CA ARG A 148 -16.85 -0.01 -0.93
C ARG A 148 -15.39 0.34 -1.19
N ASN A 149 -14.50 -0.65 -1.26
CA ASN A 149 -13.10 -0.36 -1.56
C ASN A 149 -12.90 0.19 -2.98
N ASP A 150 -13.59 -0.37 -3.97
CA ASP A 150 -13.44 0.02 -5.37
C ASP A 150 -13.93 1.45 -5.61
N ILE A 151 -15.08 1.82 -5.02
CA ILE A 151 -15.62 3.17 -5.17
C ILE A 151 -14.80 4.21 -4.43
N ALA A 152 -14.23 3.89 -3.26
CA ALA A 152 -13.29 4.77 -2.55
C ALA A 152 -12.01 5.00 -3.37
N LEU A 153 -11.42 3.96 -3.95
CA LEU A 153 -10.25 4.10 -4.82
C LEU A 153 -10.57 4.92 -6.09
N ARG A 154 -11.74 4.73 -6.70
CA ARG A 154 -12.19 5.57 -7.84
C ARG A 154 -12.35 7.04 -7.46
N MET A 155 -12.95 7.33 -6.29
CA MET A 155 -13.04 8.68 -5.75
C MET A 155 -11.65 9.26 -5.53
N GLY A 156 -10.75 8.50 -4.91
CA GLY A 156 -9.37 8.90 -4.69
C GLY A 156 -8.65 9.25 -5.99
N ARG A 157 -8.80 8.44 -7.05
CA ARG A 157 -8.24 8.75 -8.38
C ARG A 157 -8.83 10.03 -8.98
N ALA A 158 -10.13 10.26 -8.81
CA ALA A 158 -10.80 11.46 -9.29
C ALA A 158 -10.35 12.73 -8.56
N ILE A 159 -10.14 12.65 -7.24
CA ILE A 159 -9.64 13.75 -6.41
C ILE A 159 -8.16 14.02 -6.73
N ALA A 160 -7.32 12.99 -6.70
CA ALA A 160 -5.87 13.12 -6.89
C ALA A 160 -5.47 13.55 -8.31
N GLN A 161 -6.30 13.28 -9.33
CA GLN A 161 -6.07 13.66 -10.73
C GLN A 161 -4.66 13.30 -11.25
N ASN A 162 -4.14 12.12 -10.87
CA ASN A 162 -2.80 11.62 -11.19
C ASN A 162 -1.62 12.42 -10.61
N LYS A 163 -1.84 13.34 -9.66
CA LYS A 163 -0.76 14.08 -8.99
C LYS A 163 0.09 13.18 -8.08
N TYR A 164 -0.53 12.16 -7.50
CA TYR A 164 0.11 11.13 -6.72
C TYR A 164 -0.62 9.81 -6.88
N TYR A 165 0.04 8.74 -6.43
CA TYR A 165 -0.43 7.39 -6.68
C TYR A 165 -1.67 7.05 -5.85
N VAL A 166 -2.68 6.57 -6.56
CA VAL A 166 -3.88 5.90 -6.03
C VAL A 166 -4.05 4.64 -6.87
N SER A 167 -4.22 3.49 -6.22
CA SER A 167 -4.39 2.22 -6.95
C SER A 167 -5.63 2.28 -7.84
N ASP A 168 -5.50 1.75 -9.05
CA ASP A 168 -6.61 1.34 -9.89
C ASP A 168 -7.18 -0.01 -9.43
N SER A 169 -8.43 -0.26 -9.78
CA SER A 169 -9.15 -1.40 -9.25
C SER A 169 -10.30 -1.84 -10.15
N SER A 170 -10.61 -3.13 -10.10
CA SER A 170 -11.80 -3.68 -10.74
C SER A 170 -12.34 -4.88 -9.96
N LEU A 171 -13.65 -5.11 -10.09
CA LEU A 171 -14.33 -6.27 -9.51
C LEU A 171 -14.26 -7.46 -10.47
N VAL A 172 -13.91 -8.62 -9.93
CA VAL A 172 -13.72 -9.86 -10.68
C VAL A 172 -14.38 -11.04 -9.97
N ASN A 173 -14.84 -12.00 -10.75
CA ASN A 173 -15.13 -13.33 -10.22
C ASN A 173 -13.80 -14.07 -10.05
N LEU A 174 -13.42 -14.36 -8.80
CA LEU A 174 -12.20 -15.10 -8.53
C LEU A 174 -12.50 -16.60 -8.45
N PHE A 175 -11.73 -17.36 -9.22
CA PHE A 175 -11.62 -18.80 -9.10
C PHE A 175 -10.23 -19.17 -8.61
N VAL A 176 -10.15 -20.19 -7.76
CA VAL A 176 -8.89 -20.82 -7.38
C VAL A 176 -9.06 -22.30 -7.63
N ASN A 177 -8.19 -22.88 -8.46
CA ASN A 177 -8.25 -24.28 -8.85
C ASN A 177 -9.64 -24.67 -9.41
N ASP A 178 -10.18 -23.84 -10.31
CA ASP A 178 -11.53 -23.97 -10.89
C ASP A 178 -12.70 -23.96 -9.90
N VAL A 179 -12.44 -23.62 -8.64
CA VAL A 179 -13.47 -23.43 -7.61
C VAL A 179 -13.74 -21.95 -7.41
N PHE A 180 -15.00 -21.54 -7.58
CA PHE A 180 -15.42 -20.17 -7.32
C PHE A 180 -15.16 -19.78 -5.87
N LYS A 181 -14.46 -18.67 -5.67
CA LYS A 181 -14.13 -18.11 -4.35
C LYS A 181 -14.98 -16.91 -3.97
N GLY A 182 -15.64 -16.27 -4.93
CA GLY A 182 -16.45 -15.09 -4.68
C GLY A 182 -16.07 -13.92 -5.61
N ILE A 183 -16.72 -12.78 -5.37
CA ILE A 183 -16.35 -11.53 -6.01
C ILE A 183 -15.22 -10.88 -5.21
N TYR A 184 -14.12 -10.57 -5.89
CA TYR A 184 -12.94 -9.92 -5.32
C TYR A 184 -12.71 -8.61 -6.04
N MET A 185 -12.02 -7.68 -5.37
CA MET A 185 -11.42 -6.53 -6.02
C MET A 185 -9.97 -6.86 -6.35
N VAL A 186 -9.61 -6.81 -7.63
CA VAL A 186 -8.20 -6.84 -8.04
C VAL A 186 -7.68 -5.40 -8.09
N ALA A 187 -6.48 -5.19 -7.55
CA ALA A 187 -5.83 -3.88 -7.49
C ALA A 187 -4.31 -4.03 -7.56
N GLU A 188 -3.61 -2.95 -7.88
CA GLU A 188 -2.17 -2.91 -7.76
C GLU A 188 -1.75 -3.02 -6.28
N GLN A 189 -0.62 -3.68 -6.02
CA GLN A 189 0.02 -3.58 -4.71
C GLN A 189 0.59 -2.16 -4.51
N ASN A 190 0.19 -1.47 -3.45
CA ASN A 190 0.90 -0.29 -2.95
C ASN A 190 2.38 -0.63 -2.70
N GLN A 191 3.28 -0.05 -3.50
CA GLN A 191 4.73 -0.29 -3.45
C GLN A 191 5.49 0.81 -4.22
N VAL A 192 6.78 0.94 -3.92
CA VAL A 192 7.69 1.82 -4.68
C VAL A 192 7.83 1.35 -6.12
N HIS A 193 7.58 2.25 -7.07
CA HIS A 193 7.81 2.07 -8.52
C HIS A 193 7.65 3.42 -9.22
N GLU A 194 8.35 3.65 -10.33
CA GLU A 194 8.28 4.91 -11.09
C GLU A 194 6.86 5.28 -11.59
N LYS A 195 6.01 4.26 -11.77
CA LYS A 195 4.60 4.37 -12.17
C LYS A 195 3.61 4.24 -11.01
N ARG A 196 4.09 4.01 -9.79
CA ARG A 196 3.29 3.94 -8.57
C ARG A 196 3.80 5.03 -7.61
N VAL A 197 4.28 4.65 -6.43
CA VAL A 197 4.97 5.57 -5.53
C VAL A 197 6.38 5.80 -6.06
N ASN A 198 6.56 6.91 -6.78
CA ASN A 198 7.81 7.24 -7.47
C ASN A 198 8.80 7.96 -6.54
N VAL A 199 9.40 7.19 -5.64
CA VAL A 199 10.51 7.64 -4.80
C VAL A 199 11.79 6.93 -5.20
N THR A 200 12.94 7.57 -5.01
CA THR A 200 14.25 7.05 -5.41
C THR A 200 14.56 5.74 -4.71
N ILE A 201 14.81 4.68 -5.49
CA ILE A 201 15.18 3.36 -4.99
C ILE A 201 16.71 3.32 -4.80
N PRO A 202 17.22 3.09 -3.58
CA PRO A 202 18.66 2.98 -3.36
C PRO A 202 19.27 1.75 -4.03
N GLU A 203 20.53 1.88 -4.46
CA GLU A 203 21.34 0.71 -4.82
C GLU A 203 21.51 -0.23 -3.61
N LYS A 204 21.69 -1.53 -3.89
CA LYS A 204 21.83 -2.52 -2.83
C LYS A 204 23.02 -2.20 -1.92
N ASN A 205 22.77 -2.18 -0.61
CA ASN A 205 23.74 -1.83 0.44
C ASN A 205 24.18 -0.34 0.45
N TYR A 206 23.45 0.54 -0.24
CA TYR A 206 23.66 1.97 -0.13
C TYR A 206 23.19 2.48 1.23
N ASN A 207 24.06 3.18 1.97
CA ASN A 207 23.80 3.62 3.35
C ASN A 207 23.51 5.13 3.47
N GLY A 208 23.52 5.88 2.37
CA GLY A 208 23.16 7.30 2.37
C GLY A 208 21.66 7.51 2.63
N THR A 209 21.30 8.70 3.11
CA THR A 209 19.92 9.06 3.47
C THR A 209 19.22 9.90 2.39
N ASP A 210 19.93 10.26 1.34
CA ASP A 210 19.48 10.94 0.12
C ASP A 210 18.72 9.98 -0.82
N ILE A 211 17.71 9.31 -0.27
CA ILE A 211 16.91 8.28 -0.93
C ILE A 211 15.41 8.58 -0.80
N GLY A 212 14.61 7.73 -1.43
CA GLY A 212 13.17 7.68 -1.28
C GLY A 212 12.71 6.92 -0.03
N TYR A 213 11.80 7.52 0.72
CA TYR A 213 11.11 6.89 1.84
C TYR A 213 9.62 6.76 1.54
N TYR A 214 9.11 5.54 1.65
CA TYR A 214 7.68 5.24 1.59
C TYR A 214 7.26 4.61 2.91
N LEU A 215 6.29 5.21 3.60
CA LEU A 215 5.94 4.92 4.98
C LEU A 215 4.47 4.53 5.08
N GLU A 216 4.15 3.63 6.00
CA GLU A 216 2.77 3.25 6.34
C GLU A 216 2.57 3.42 7.84
N LEU A 217 1.52 4.16 8.25
CA LEU A 217 0.96 4.04 9.59
C LEU A 217 0.37 2.64 9.72
N ASP A 218 0.90 1.83 10.64
CA ASP A 218 0.65 0.38 10.65
C ASP A 218 0.53 -0.16 12.08
N SER A 219 -0.69 -0.55 12.49
CA SER A 219 -0.91 -1.22 13.79
C SER A 219 -0.34 -2.64 13.88
N TYR A 220 0.15 -3.21 12.76
CA TYR A 220 0.80 -4.52 12.71
C TYR A 220 2.31 -4.42 12.45
N TYR A 221 2.90 -3.28 12.81
CA TYR A 221 4.31 -2.94 12.57
C TYR A 221 5.33 -3.99 12.99
N GLU A 222 5.05 -4.80 14.02
CA GLU A 222 5.96 -5.84 14.53
C GLU A 222 6.26 -6.94 13.49
N LYS A 223 5.44 -7.05 12.44
CA LYS A 223 5.67 -7.96 11.31
C LYS A 223 6.66 -7.41 10.28
N GLU A 224 6.96 -6.12 10.34
CA GLU A 224 7.82 -5.45 9.39
C GLU A 224 9.25 -5.36 9.91
N LYS A 225 10.20 -5.37 8.97
CA LYS A 225 11.63 -5.36 9.31
C LYS A 225 12.07 -4.04 9.93
N TYR A 226 11.52 -2.93 9.44
CA TYR A 226 11.90 -1.59 9.86
C TYR A 226 10.65 -0.78 10.16
N TYR A 227 10.64 -0.20 11.35
CA TYR A 227 9.56 0.65 11.82
C TYR A 227 10.11 1.63 12.87
N PHE A 228 9.34 2.67 13.17
CA PHE A 228 9.64 3.61 14.23
C PHE A 228 8.36 4.16 14.89
N PRO A 229 8.40 4.48 16.20
CA PRO A 229 7.27 5.08 16.89
C PRO A 229 7.19 6.59 16.65
N VAL A 230 5.98 7.15 16.74
CA VAL A 230 5.71 8.59 16.77
C VAL A 230 4.74 8.85 17.92
N ASP A 231 5.21 9.59 18.92
CA ASP A 231 4.47 9.84 20.16
C ASP A 231 3.61 11.12 20.11
N TYR A 232 3.69 11.83 18.98
CA TYR A 232 2.93 13.07 18.74
C TYR A 232 3.10 14.11 19.86
N GLU A 233 4.35 14.27 20.34
CA GLU A 233 4.72 15.14 21.46
C GLU A 233 4.00 14.82 22.78
N GLU A 234 3.38 13.64 22.90
CA GLU A 234 2.49 13.26 24.00
C GLU A 234 1.43 14.35 24.28
N ALA A 235 1.02 15.07 23.22
CA ALA A 235 0.26 16.30 23.37
C ALA A 235 -1.19 16.01 23.73
N THR A 236 -1.71 16.75 24.72
CA THR A 236 -3.15 16.91 24.94
C THR A 236 -3.64 18.07 24.10
N VAL A 237 -4.56 17.79 23.18
CA VAL A 237 -5.13 18.77 22.26
C VAL A 237 -6.64 18.65 22.23
N LYS A 238 -7.29 19.71 21.75
CA LYS A 238 -8.74 19.73 21.51
C LYS A 238 -9.01 19.62 20.03
N ASP A 239 -9.82 18.65 19.60
CA ASP A 239 -10.20 18.51 18.20
C ASP A 239 -11.24 19.55 17.75
N ILE A 240 -11.61 19.51 16.47
CA ILE A 240 -12.59 20.45 15.88
C ILE A 240 -14.01 20.32 16.47
N MET A 241 -14.32 19.19 17.11
CA MET A 241 -15.60 18.94 17.78
C MET A 241 -15.58 19.36 19.25
N GLY A 242 -14.41 19.76 19.77
CA GLY A 242 -14.22 20.22 21.14
C GLY A 242 -13.85 19.12 22.14
N GLU A 243 -13.63 17.88 21.69
CA GLU A 243 -13.11 16.80 22.53
C GLU A 243 -11.63 17.05 22.84
N GLU A 244 -11.26 17.01 24.10
CA GLU A 244 -9.87 17.14 24.54
C GLU A 244 -9.31 15.77 24.91
N ARG A 245 -8.22 15.36 24.25
CA ARG A 245 -7.58 14.07 24.47
C ARG A 245 -6.06 14.14 24.23
N GLN A 246 -5.32 13.29 24.94
CA GLN A 246 -3.91 13.07 24.68
C GLN A 246 -3.73 12.14 23.47
N PHE A 247 -2.88 12.51 22.52
CA PHE A 247 -2.50 11.59 21.46
C PHE A 247 -1.80 10.35 22.02
N ILE A 248 -2.08 9.21 21.38
CA ILE A 248 -1.45 7.92 21.69
C ILE A 248 -0.35 7.67 20.66
N GLN A 249 0.75 7.06 21.10
CA GLN A 249 1.85 6.68 20.23
C GLN A 249 1.38 5.75 19.12
N HIS A 250 1.72 6.09 17.87
CA HIS A 250 1.54 5.22 16.70
C HIS A 250 2.88 4.70 16.19
N HIS A 251 2.84 3.68 15.33
CA HIS A 251 4.02 3.14 14.68
C HIS A 251 3.92 3.27 13.16
N TYR A 252 5.05 3.59 12.55
CA TYR A 252 5.19 3.72 11.11
C TYR A 252 6.19 2.69 10.60
N THR A 253 5.82 1.95 9.58
CA THR A 253 6.69 0.97 8.92
C THR A 253 7.27 1.56 7.64
N ILE A 254 8.49 1.13 7.28
CA ILE A 254 9.17 1.60 6.07
C ILE A 254 9.00 0.58 4.95
N LYS A 255 8.31 0.99 3.88
CA LYS A 255 7.93 0.17 2.72
C LYS A 255 8.85 0.36 1.51
N SER A 256 9.78 1.30 1.56
CA SER A 256 10.90 1.41 0.61
C SER A 256 12.08 0.54 1.03
N ASP A 257 13.02 0.31 0.11
CA ASP A 257 14.23 -0.47 0.41
C ASP A 257 15.16 0.29 1.38
N ILE A 258 15.56 -0.38 2.47
CA ILE A 258 16.43 0.16 3.52
C ILE A 258 17.58 -0.80 3.82
N TYR A 259 18.80 -0.26 3.88
CA TYR A 259 20.03 -1.03 4.02
C TYR A 259 20.85 -0.71 5.28
N SER A 260 20.48 0.31 6.04
CA SER A 260 21.18 0.70 7.29
C SER A 260 20.22 1.20 8.37
N GLN A 261 20.66 1.12 9.64
CA GLN A 261 19.92 1.72 10.75
C GLN A 261 19.94 3.25 10.68
N ASP A 262 21.03 3.85 10.18
CA ASP A 262 21.13 5.31 9.98
C ASP A 262 20.00 5.85 9.08
N GLN A 263 19.61 5.10 8.04
CA GLN A 263 18.46 5.45 7.20
C GLN A 263 17.13 5.42 7.97
N VAL A 264 16.95 4.46 8.88
CA VAL A 264 15.75 4.34 9.74
C VAL A 264 15.71 5.50 10.73
N ASP A 265 16.83 5.78 11.39
CA ASP A 265 16.94 6.83 12.40
C ASP A 265 16.74 8.22 11.78
N PHE A 266 17.30 8.44 10.58
CA PHE A 266 17.11 9.66 9.80
C PHE A 266 15.64 9.92 9.48
N ILE A 267 14.95 8.95 8.86
CA ILE A 267 13.56 9.18 8.47
C ILE A 267 12.64 9.30 9.70
N ALA A 268 12.92 8.56 10.77
CA ALA A 268 12.19 8.69 12.02
C ALA A 268 12.38 10.08 12.66
N HIS A 269 13.60 10.62 12.64
CA HIS A 269 13.90 11.98 13.10
C HIS A 269 13.16 13.03 12.27
N TYR A 270 13.29 12.95 10.95
CA TYR A 270 12.61 13.84 10.01
C TYR A 270 11.10 13.84 10.22
N PHE A 271 10.47 12.66 10.20
CA PHE A 271 9.03 12.51 10.24
C PHE A 271 8.41 13.02 11.55
N ARG A 272 9.03 12.72 12.70
CA ARG A 272 8.62 13.27 14.01
C ARG A 272 8.73 14.79 14.03
N ASN A 273 9.82 15.34 13.50
CA ASN A 273 10.00 16.79 13.47
C ASN A 273 9.01 17.48 12.52
N VAL A 274 8.61 16.85 11.41
CA VAL A 274 7.52 17.38 10.55
C VAL A 274 6.22 17.48 11.35
N PHE A 275 5.84 16.43 12.10
CA PHE A 275 4.66 16.50 12.96
C PHE A 275 4.80 17.61 14.02
N LYS A 276 5.97 17.70 14.65
CA LYS A 276 6.26 18.73 15.65
C LYS A 276 6.16 20.15 15.09
N ILE A 277 6.56 20.38 13.84
CA ILE A 277 6.37 21.67 13.15
C ILE A 277 4.88 21.99 13.02
N VAL A 278 4.06 21.01 12.59
CA VAL A 278 2.60 21.16 12.48
C VAL A 278 2.00 21.50 13.85
N TYR A 279 2.26 20.65 14.85
CA TYR A 279 1.77 20.83 16.22
C TYR A 279 2.14 22.20 16.80
N LEU A 280 3.41 22.61 16.72
CA LEU A 280 3.85 23.90 17.27
C LEU A 280 3.19 25.09 16.55
N ALA A 281 3.03 25.00 15.24
CA ALA A 281 2.40 26.05 14.45
C ALA A 281 0.92 26.21 14.81
N VAL A 282 0.18 25.10 14.92
CA VAL A 282 -1.27 25.08 15.20
C VAL A 282 -1.56 25.37 16.67
N GLU A 283 -0.94 24.64 17.60
CA GLU A 283 -1.31 24.66 19.02
C GLU A 283 -0.62 25.76 19.82
N LYS A 284 0.54 26.24 19.36
CA LYS A 284 1.38 27.19 20.12
C LYS A 284 1.63 28.50 19.38
N GLY A 285 1.30 28.59 18.09
CA GLY A 285 1.69 29.73 17.26
C GLY A 285 3.21 29.90 17.16
N GLU A 286 3.95 28.80 17.32
CA GLU A 286 5.41 28.77 17.25
C GLU A 286 5.86 28.23 15.89
N TYR A 287 6.53 29.07 15.11
CA TYR A 287 6.90 28.73 13.73
C TYR A 287 8.34 28.21 13.65
N LYS A 288 8.48 26.94 13.26
CA LYS A 288 9.77 26.23 13.15
C LYS A 288 10.05 25.78 11.72
N THR A 289 11.32 25.59 11.39
CA THR A 289 11.77 25.00 10.14
C THR A 289 13.01 24.12 10.38
N PHE A 290 13.53 23.51 9.34
CA PHE A 290 14.71 22.65 9.39
C PHE A 290 16.00 23.43 9.14
N ASP A 291 17.06 23.09 9.87
CA ASP A 291 18.44 23.35 9.43
C ASP A 291 18.90 22.30 8.40
N GLU A 292 20.16 22.37 7.98
CA GLU A 292 20.75 21.43 7.01
C GLU A 292 20.80 19.96 7.49
N ASN A 293 20.65 19.72 8.79
CA ASN A 293 20.65 18.40 9.42
C ASN A 293 19.26 17.97 9.89
N TYR A 294 18.20 18.69 9.48
CA TYR A 294 16.82 18.46 9.89
C TYR A 294 16.55 18.61 11.39
N HIS A 295 17.36 19.40 12.10
CA HIS A 295 16.99 19.89 13.43
C HIS A 295 16.05 21.09 13.34
N LEU A 296 15.20 21.25 14.36
CA LEU A 296 14.27 22.37 14.41
C LEU A 296 14.97 23.68 14.81
N VAL A 297 14.80 24.70 13.97
CA VAL A 297 15.20 26.09 14.22
C VAL A 297 14.00 27.01 14.05
N ASN A 298 14.11 28.27 14.49
CA ASN A 298 13.03 29.25 14.28
C ASN A 298 12.89 29.56 12.78
N ALA A 299 11.66 29.55 12.29
CA ALA A 299 11.35 30.00 10.94
C ALA A 299 11.30 31.53 10.86
N THR A 300 11.42 32.06 9.64
CA THR A 300 11.15 33.48 9.35
C THR A 300 9.66 33.76 9.08
N TYR A 301 8.86 32.71 8.90
CA TYR A 301 7.43 32.80 8.70
C TYR A 301 6.71 33.23 9.98
N THR A 302 5.53 33.83 9.81
CA THR A 302 4.75 34.39 10.91
C THR A 302 3.34 33.82 11.01
N ASN A 303 3.04 32.76 10.26
CA ASN A 303 1.76 32.07 10.27
C ASN A 303 1.94 30.55 10.06
N ALA A 304 0.93 29.78 10.44
CA ALA A 304 0.95 28.32 10.37
C ALA A 304 0.95 27.81 8.92
N GLN A 305 0.13 28.41 8.05
CA GLN A 305 0.01 28.00 6.64
C GLN A 305 1.37 27.95 5.93
N ASP A 306 2.11 29.06 5.95
CA ASP A 306 3.41 29.16 5.28
C ASP A 306 4.43 28.20 5.91
N THR A 307 4.41 28.07 7.24
CA THR A 307 5.32 27.20 7.99
C THR A 307 5.10 25.72 7.64
N ILE A 308 3.85 25.27 7.65
CA ILE A 308 3.46 23.88 7.36
C ILE A 308 3.68 23.57 5.88
N SER A 309 3.40 24.54 5.00
CA SER A 309 3.60 24.41 3.55
C SER A 309 5.05 24.17 3.14
N LEU A 310 6.03 24.38 4.02
CA LEU A 310 7.44 24.04 3.75
C LEU A 310 7.70 22.53 3.79
N VAL A 311 7.00 21.82 4.67
CA VAL A 311 7.33 20.45 5.04
C VAL A 311 6.30 19.44 4.57
N LEU A 312 5.04 19.87 4.39
CA LEU A 312 3.96 19.05 3.83
C LEU A 312 3.63 19.48 2.40
N ASP A 313 3.33 18.49 1.56
CA ASP A 313 2.62 18.71 0.30
C ASP A 313 1.13 18.93 0.62
N ILE A 314 0.76 20.20 0.82
CA ILE A 314 -0.59 20.62 1.24
C ILE A 314 -1.67 20.09 0.31
N GLU A 315 -1.42 20.04 -0.99
CA GLU A 315 -2.40 19.56 -1.96
C GLU A 315 -2.73 18.09 -1.70
N SER A 316 -1.69 17.25 -1.53
CA SER A 316 -1.89 15.83 -1.19
C SER A 316 -2.61 15.62 0.15
N VAL A 317 -2.36 16.50 1.12
CA VAL A 317 -2.95 16.44 2.46
C VAL A 317 -4.44 16.79 2.40
N VAL A 318 -4.79 17.88 1.70
CA VAL A 318 -6.18 18.30 1.48
C VAL A 318 -6.95 17.24 0.71
N ASP A 319 -6.40 16.76 -0.40
CA ASP A 319 -7.05 15.75 -1.22
C ASP A 319 -7.25 14.43 -0.45
N MET A 320 -6.28 14.02 0.37
CA MET A 320 -6.40 12.84 1.24
C MET A 320 -7.45 13.05 2.33
N TYR A 321 -7.47 14.22 2.97
CA TYR A 321 -8.47 14.58 3.97
C TYR A 321 -9.88 14.53 3.36
N ILE A 322 -10.08 15.15 2.19
CA ILE A 322 -11.36 15.13 1.47
C ILE A 322 -11.79 13.69 1.20
N LEU A 323 -10.89 12.82 0.73
CA LEU A 323 -11.24 11.43 0.47
C LEU A 323 -11.70 10.71 1.75
N TYR A 324 -10.90 10.74 2.81
CA TYR A 324 -11.19 10.02 4.06
C TYR A 324 -12.44 10.56 4.77
N GLU A 325 -12.67 11.87 4.69
CA GLU A 325 -13.89 12.49 5.19
C GLU A 325 -15.10 12.15 4.30
N LEU A 326 -14.97 12.17 2.97
CA LEU A 326 -16.08 11.82 2.05
C LEU A 326 -16.55 10.38 2.22
N VAL A 327 -15.62 9.46 2.45
CA VAL A 327 -15.93 8.04 2.61
C VAL A 327 -16.23 7.66 4.06
N HIS A 328 -16.18 8.58 5.02
CA HIS A 328 -16.40 8.31 6.45
C HIS A 328 -15.58 7.13 6.98
N ASP A 329 -14.30 7.03 6.60
CA ASP A 329 -13.46 5.93 7.10
C ASP A 329 -12.94 6.26 8.50
N TYR A 330 -13.53 5.60 9.49
CA TYR A 330 -13.23 5.79 10.91
C TYR A 330 -12.04 4.96 11.39
N ASP A 331 -11.37 4.23 10.50
CA ASP A 331 -10.15 3.45 10.77
C ASP A 331 -8.88 4.16 10.25
N VAL A 332 -9.00 5.42 9.81
CA VAL A 332 -7.94 6.25 9.20
C VAL A 332 -6.64 6.37 10.02
N GLY A 333 -6.73 6.23 11.34
CA GLY A 333 -5.60 6.28 12.27
C GLY A 333 -5.09 4.92 12.73
N TRP A 334 -5.79 3.83 12.41
CA TRP A 334 -5.39 2.48 12.82
C TRP A 334 -4.28 1.91 11.92
N GLY A 335 -4.40 2.08 10.60
CA GLY A 335 -3.48 1.44 9.67
C GLY A 335 -3.68 1.89 8.23
N SER A 336 -2.92 1.32 7.29
CA SER A 336 -3.15 1.48 5.85
C SER A 336 -3.15 2.95 5.35
N PHE A 337 -2.51 3.85 6.09
CA PHE A 337 -2.37 5.25 5.73
C PHE A 337 -0.92 5.56 5.39
N PHE A 338 -0.67 6.04 4.16
CA PHE A 338 0.69 6.08 3.62
C PHE A 338 1.22 7.48 3.39
N PHE A 339 2.53 7.62 3.59
CA PHE A 339 3.29 8.82 3.32
C PHE A 339 4.46 8.52 2.41
N ALA A 340 4.88 9.49 1.61
CA ALA A 340 6.08 9.39 0.79
C ALA A 340 6.88 10.69 0.82
N ILE A 341 8.20 10.58 0.75
CA ILE A 341 9.13 11.69 0.57
C ILE A 341 10.40 11.20 -0.10
N ASP A 342 11.08 12.05 -0.87
CA ASP A 342 12.32 11.68 -1.52
C ASP A 342 13.39 12.79 -1.46
N PHE A 343 14.51 12.44 -0.85
CA PHE A 343 15.64 13.32 -0.56
C PHE A 343 16.68 13.37 -1.68
N ALA A 344 16.59 12.50 -2.70
CA ALA A 344 17.54 12.49 -3.81
C ALA A 344 17.56 13.81 -4.58
N GLU A 345 18.73 14.25 -5.06
CA GLU A 345 18.97 15.58 -5.65
C GLU A 345 17.97 16.02 -6.74
N ASN A 346 17.41 15.08 -7.51
CA ASN A 346 16.49 15.38 -8.62
C ASN A 346 15.02 15.05 -8.31
N SER A 347 14.71 14.68 -7.07
CA SER A 347 13.36 14.34 -6.63
C SER A 347 12.38 15.50 -6.85
N GLN A 348 11.18 15.17 -7.33
CA GLN A 348 10.04 16.09 -7.39
C GLN A 348 9.17 16.01 -6.11
N MET A 349 9.38 15.01 -5.26
CA MET A 349 8.66 14.78 -4.00
C MET A 349 9.48 15.29 -2.81
N ARG A 350 9.70 16.60 -2.77
CA ARG A 350 10.58 17.25 -1.78
C ARG A 350 9.92 17.56 -0.44
N LYS A 351 8.59 17.44 -0.38
CA LYS A 351 7.80 17.60 0.84
C LYS A 351 7.14 16.29 1.18
N LEU A 352 6.79 16.09 2.44
CA LEU A 352 6.10 14.90 2.89
C LEU A 352 4.69 14.89 2.27
N GLN A 353 4.44 13.86 1.46
CA GLN A 353 3.20 13.68 0.71
C GLN A 353 2.35 12.60 1.37
N MET A 354 1.03 12.83 1.50
CA MET A 354 0.07 11.77 1.82
C MET A 354 -0.36 11.09 0.52
N THR A 355 -0.27 9.77 0.43
CA THR A 355 -0.46 9.06 -0.84
C THR A 355 -1.05 7.67 -0.63
N SER A 356 -1.33 6.95 -1.72
CA SER A 356 -1.71 5.54 -1.70
C SER A 356 -2.88 5.21 -0.76
N PRO A 357 -4.02 5.93 -0.85
CA PRO A 357 -5.17 5.63 -0.01
C PRO A 357 -5.57 4.15 -0.12
N TRP A 358 -5.92 3.53 1.00
CA TRP A 358 -6.06 2.08 1.07
C TRP A 358 -6.98 1.62 2.21
N ASP A 359 -7.48 0.39 2.10
CA ASP A 359 -8.21 -0.37 3.14
C ASP A 359 -9.49 0.27 3.67
N PHE A 360 -10.40 0.61 2.76
CA PHE A 360 -11.67 1.27 3.08
C PHE A 360 -12.74 0.31 3.58
N ASN A 361 -12.40 -0.80 4.23
CA ASN A 361 -13.38 -1.79 4.70
C ASN A 361 -14.37 -1.20 5.72
N TRP A 362 -13.98 -0.14 6.42
CA TRP A 362 -14.79 0.56 7.44
C TRP A 362 -15.41 1.87 6.94
N ALA A 363 -15.34 2.15 5.63
CA ALA A 363 -15.96 3.32 5.01
C ALA A 363 -17.49 3.22 4.86
N TYR A 364 -18.13 4.37 4.63
CA TYR A 364 -19.55 4.62 4.37
C TYR A 364 -20.50 4.25 5.50
N GLU A 365 -19.97 4.19 6.72
CA GLU A 365 -20.74 3.96 7.94
C GLU A 365 -20.83 5.25 8.77
N GLY A 366 -21.85 5.32 9.62
CA GLY A 366 -22.00 6.40 10.60
C GLY A 366 -22.82 7.63 10.15
N SER A 367 -22.89 8.63 11.03
CA SER A 367 -23.70 9.85 10.87
C SER A 367 -22.96 11.00 10.21
N THR A 368 -23.74 11.98 9.73
CA THR A 368 -23.26 13.27 9.22
C THR A 368 -23.04 14.32 10.33
N ASP A 369 -23.13 13.91 11.60
CA ASP A 369 -23.14 14.83 12.75
C ASP A 369 -21.74 15.05 13.34
N ARG A 370 -20.70 14.52 12.70
CA ARG A 370 -19.30 14.62 13.13
C ARG A 370 -18.36 14.59 11.92
N TYR A 371 -17.10 14.94 12.19
CA TYR A 371 -16.00 14.64 11.29
C TYR A 371 -15.45 13.24 11.57
N TRP A 372 -15.11 12.51 10.51
CA TRP A 372 -14.63 11.13 10.56
C TRP A 372 -13.11 11.04 10.50
N ALA A 373 -12.49 11.86 9.67
CA ALA A 373 -11.03 11.92 9.55
C ALA A 373 -10.42 12.99 10.47
N GLY A 374 -11.13 14.11 10.64
CA GLY A 374 -10.62 15.31 11.34
C GLY A 374 -10.90 15.41 12.84
N ALA A 375 -11.57 14.42 13.44
CA ALA A 375 -11.92 14.42 14.85
C ALA A 375 -11.51 13.12 15.53
N PHE A 376 -11.44 13.15 16.85
CA PHE A 376 -11.11 11.99 17.65
C PHE A 376 -12.12 10.86 17.46
N SER A 377 -11.66 9.65 17.13
CA SER A 377 -12.47 8.43 17.13
C SER A 377 -12.91 8.08 18.56
N GLU A 378 -13.89 7.20 18.69
CA GLU A 378 -14.44 6.84 20.00
C GLU A 378 -13.43 6.21 20.97
N MET A 379 -13.48 6.67 22.22
CA MET A 379 -12.61 6.20 23.31
C MET A 379 -12.75 4.70 23.60
N SER A 380 -13.91 4.09 23.31
CA SER A 380 -14.15 2.67 23.58
C SER A 380 -13.16 1.76 22.85
N PHE A 381 -12.73 2.14 21.65
CA PHE A 381 -11.77 1.35 20.89
C PHE A 381 -10.38 1.36 21.54
N ILE A 382 -9.95 2.51 22.06
CA ILE A 382 -8.71 2.62 22.86
C ILE A 382 -8.80 1.74 24.11
N LEU A 383 -9.94 1.78 24.82
CA LEU A 383 -10.12 0.99 26.05
C LEU A 383 -10.14 -0.52 25.79
N GLU A 384 -10.67 -0.95 24.66
CA GLU A 384 -10.79 -2.36 24.30
C GLU A 384 -9.50 -2.92 23.69
N PHE A 385 -8.87 -2.18 22.79
CA PHE A 385 -7.75 -2.66 21.97
C PHE A 385 -6.41 -2.02 22.31
N GLY A 386 -6.37 -0.93 23.08
CA GLY A 386 -5.14 -0.23 23.44
C GLY A 386 -4.56 0.66 22.33
N HIS A 387 -5.38 0.99 21.33
CA HIS A 387 -4.97 1.73 20.14
C HIS A 387 -5.98 2.81 19.78
N ASP A 388 -5.51 3.88 19.14
CA ASP A 388 -6.36 4.97 18.68
C ASP A 388 -6.58 4.86 17.15
N ARG A 389 -7.81 5.08 16.70
CA ARG A 389 -8.16 5.11 15.27
C ARG A 389 -8.22 6.51 14.70
N SER A 390 -7.93 7.50 15.53
CA SER A 390 -7.82 8.90 15.14
C SER A 390 -6.55 9.14 14.35
N ASN A 391 -6.60 10.02 13.37
CA ASN A 391 -5.42 10.46 12.65
C ASN A 391 -4.93 11.81 13.22
N PRO A 392 -3.81 11.85 13.98
CA PRO A 392 -3.35 13.08 14.62
C PRO A 392 -3.00 14.20 13.62
N TRP A 393 -2.57 13.84 12.41
CA TRP A 393 -2.26 14.82 11.37
C TRP A 393 -3.50 15.61 10.95
N PHE A 394 -4.59 14.92 10.68
CA PHE A 394 -5.85 15.58 10.30
C PHE A 394 -6.49 16.33 11.46
N ILE A 395 -6.41 15.79 12.68
CA ILE A 395 -6.89 16.48 13.88
C ILE A 395 -6.21 17.84 14.03
N GLU A 396 -4.89 17.91 13.89
CA GLU A 396 -4.16 19.18 13.96
C GLU A 396 -4.54 20.12 12.80
N LEU A 397 -4.44 19.64 11.56
CA LEU A 397 -4.58 20.49 10.38
C LEU A 397 -5.99 21.07 10.20
N VAL A 398 -7.02 20.30 10.53
CA VAL A 398 -8.41 20.72 10.39
C VAL A 398 -8.81 21.79 11.43
N LYS A 399 -7.93 22.18 12.36
CA LYS A 399 -8.22 23.32 13.26
C LYS A 399 -8.04 24.67 12.56
N GLU A 400 -7.32 24.69 11.45
CA GLU A 400 -6.88 25.91 10.79
C GLU A 400 -7.88 26.41 9.74
N ASN A 401 -8.25 27.69 9.80
CA ASN A 401 -9.18 28.30 8.84
C ASN A 401 -8.69 28.20 7.39
N TRP A 402 -7.39 28.39 7.15
CA TRP A 402 -6.82 28.31 5.79
C TRP A 402 -6.93 26.89 5.22
N PHE A 403 -6.94 25.86 6.07
CA PHE A 403 -7.14 24.48 5.62
C PHE A 403 -8.60 24.27 5.20
N HIS A 404 -9.57 24.82 5.95
CA HIS A 404 -10.99 24.77 5.56
C HIS A 404 -11.27 25.49 4.25
N GLU A 405 -10.59 26.60 3.98
CA GLU A 405 -10.71 27.33 2.71
C GLU A 405 -10.24 26.51 1.50
N LEU A 406 -9.33 25.54 1.70
CA LEU A 406 -8.86 24.65 0.64
C LEU A 406 -9.78 23.43 0.45
N VAL A 407 -10.52 23.04 1.49
CA VAL A 407 -11.45 21.90 1.45
C VAL A 407 -12.80 22.28 0.82
N ASN A 408 -13.24 23.53 0.98
CA ASN A 408 -14.49 24.07 0.43
C ASN A 408 -14.34 24.51 -1.04
#